data_AF-G3GT68-F1
#
_entry.id   AF-G3GT68-F1
#
_cell.length_a   1.000
_cell.length_b   1.000
_cell.length_c   1.000
_cell.angle_alpha   90.00
_cell.angle_beta   90.00
_cell.angle_gamma   90.00
#
_symmetry.space_group_name_H-M   'P 1'
#
loop_
_entity.id
_entity.type
_entity.pdbx_description
1 polymer ?
#
loop_
_entity_poly.entity_id
_entity_poly.type
_entity_poly.pdbx_seq_one_letter_code
_entity_poly.pdbx_strand_id
1 'polypeptide(L)'
;MDRGAIVRNLESLGERALPYRMSSHGQQHHRGGYFLVDFYAPTSSVDSILDHLTRDVDVVRPNVVKHPLTQEVKECGGIVPVPLEEKLYSTKRRKK
;
A
#
# COMPACT_ATOMS: atom_id res chain seq x y z
N MET A 1 -5.03 -21.78 -5.86
CA MET A 1 -4.47 -21.45 -7.21
C MET A 1 -5.53 -21.53 -8.30
N ASP A 2 -6.74 -21.93 -7.93
CA ASP A 2 -7.84 -22.33 -8.80
C ASP A 2 -8.54 -21.16 -9.51
N ARG A 3 -8.10 -19.92 -9.21
CA ARG A 3 -8.61 -18.67 -9.79
C ARG A 3 -7.69 -18.08 -10.86
N GLY A 4 -6.77 -18.88 -11.40
CA GLY A 4 -5.86 -18.46 -12.46
C GLY A 4 -4.76 -17.49 -11.99
N ALA A 5 -4.42 -17.51 -10.70
CA ALA A 5 -3.30 -16.75 -10.16
C ALA A 5 -2.01 -17.57 -10.22
N ILE A 6 -0.93 -16.97 -10.71
CA ILE A 6 0.40 -17.57 -10.80
C ILE A 6 1.25 -16.97 -9.68
N VAL A 7 1.66 -17.80 -8.73
CA VAL A 7 2.53 -17.39 -7.61
C VAL A 7 3.95 -17.25 -8.12
N ARG A 8 4.58 -16.10 -7.85
CA ARG A 8 5.96 -15.78 -8.22
C ARG A 8 6.92 -16.04 -7.05
N ASN A 9 6.57 -15.56 -5.86
CA ASN A 9 7.43 -15.67 -4.68
C ASN A 9 6.59 -15.69 -3.39
N LEU A 10 7.16 -16.27 -2.34
CA LEU A 10 6.63 -16.27 -0.98
C LEU A 10 7.76 -15.95 -0.01
N GLU A 11 7.62 -14.85 0.70
CA GLU A 11 8.60 -14.38 1.68
C GLU A 11 7.99 -14.33 3.08
N SER A 12 8.73 -14.83 4.07
CA SER A 12 8.37 -14.72 5.48
C SER A 12 9.17 -13.60 6.15
N LEU A 13 8.48 -12.59 6.67
CA LEU A 13 9.09 -11.49 7.43
C LEU A 13 9.23 -11.82 8.93
N GLY A 14 8.84 -13.04 9.31
CA GLY A 14 8.86 -13.57 10.65
C GLY A 14 7.64 -13.21 11.49
N GLU A 15 7.58 -13.80 12.69
CA GLU A 15 6.57 -13.49 13.69
C GLU A 15 7.01 -12.30 14.54
N ARG A 16 6.15 -11.29 14.69
CA ARG A 16 6.45 -10.06 15.44
C ARG A 16 5.27 -9.67 16.32
N ALA A 17 5.54 -8.85 17.33
CA ALA A 17 4.49 -8.16 18.05
C ALA A 17 3.77 -7.18 17.11
N LEU A 18 2.44 -7.19 17.13
CA LEU A 18 1.64 -6.27 16.34
C LEU A 18 1.80 -4.85 16.91
N PRO A 19 1.87 -3.82 16.05
CA PRO A 19 2.02 -2.43 16.52
C PRO A 19 0.83 -1.94 17.35
N TYR A 20 -0.33 -2.59 17.21
CA TYR A 20 -1.51 -2.39 18.03
C TYR A 20 -2.32 -3.70 18.11
N ARG A 21 -3.16 -3.81 19.14
CA ARG A 21 -4.08 -4.94 19.32
C ARG A 21 -5.09 -4.98 18.18
N MET A 22 -5.15 -6.09 17.47
CA MET A 22 -6.12 -6.31 16.40
C MET A 22 -7.20 -7.27 16.89
N SER A 23 -8.47 -6.99 16.61
CA SER A 23 -9.57 -7.91 16.87
C SER A 23 -10.05 -8.47 15.54
N SER A 24 -9.99 -9.79 15.37
CA SER A 24 -10.53 -10.49 14.21
C SER A 24 -11.13 -11.83 14.65
N HIS A 25 -12.16 -12.30 13.96
CA HIS A 25 -12.81 -13.60 14.23
C HIS A 25 -13.17 -13.85 15.71
N GLY A 26 -13.54 -12.80 16.45
CA GLY A 26 -13.88 -12.90 17.89
C GLY A 26 -12.68 -13.08 18.82
N GLN A 27 -11.45 -13.05 18.31
CA GLN A 27 -10.21 -13.09 19.07
C GLN A 27 -9.47 -11.76 19.02
N GLN A 28 -8.53 -11.58 19.95
CA GLN A 28 -7.69 -10.40 20.02
C GLN A 28 -6.22 -10.81 19.96
N HIS A 29 -5.54 -10.25 18.97
CA HIS A 29 -4.20 -10.63 18.60
C HIS A 29 -3.22 -9.53 19.03
N HIS A 30 -2.11 -9.95 19.64
CA HIS A 30 -1.00 -9.10 20.05
C HIS A 30 0.29 -9.43 19.31
N ARG A 31 0.37 -10.60 18.68
CA ARG A 31 1.48 -11.07 17.85
C ARG A 31 0.91 -11.66 16.56
N GLY A 32 1.71 -11.68 15.50
CA GLY A 32 1.31 -12.26 14.22
C GLY A 32 2.51 -12.50 13.31
N GLY A 33 2.37 -13.49 12.43
CA GLY A 33 3.30 -13.75 11.34
C GLY A 33 3.03 -12.82 10.17
N TYR A 34 4.09 -12.24 9.61
CA TYR A 34 4.00 -11.39 8.42
C TYR A 34 4.53 -12.14 7.21
N PHE A 35 3.70 -12.28 6.19
CA PHE A 35 4.04 -12.95 4.93
C PHE A 35 3.79 -12.02 3.75
N LEU A 36 4.70 -12.03 2.78
CA LEU A 36 4.51 -11.40 1.48
C LEU A 36 4.37 -12.49 0.43
N VAL A 37 3.34 -12.38 -0.40
CA VAL A 37 3.10 -13.30 -1.51
C VAL A 37 3.02 -12.47 -2.77
N ASP A 38 4.01 -12.65 -3.64
CA ASP A 38 4.01 -12.04 -4.97
C ASP A 38 3.33 -12.99 -5.95
N PHE A 39 2.34 -12.49 -6.67
CA PHE A 39 1.60 -13.27 -7.64
C PHE A 39 1.09 -12.40 -8.81
N TYR A 40 0.90 -13.04 -9.94
CA TYR A 40 0.19 -12.48 -11.09
C TYR A 40 -1.24 -13.01 -11.10
N ALA A 41 -2.22 -12.13 -11.18
CA ALA A 41 -3.62 -12.50 -11.22
C ALA A 41 -4.44 -11.52 -12.07
N PRO A 42 -5.55 -11.97 -12.67
CA PRO A 42 -6.48 -11.07 -13.33
C PRO A 42 -7.17 -10.15 -12.30
N THR A 43 -7.50 -8.93 -12.71
CA THR A 43 -8.11 -7.92 -11.84
C THR A 43 -9.42 -8.40 -11.19
N SER A 44 -10.22 -9.18 -11.92
CA SER A 44 -11.48 -9.77 -11.44
C SER A 44 -11.30 -10.80 -10.32
N SER A 45 -10.12 -11.41 -10.19
CA SER A 45 -9.87 -12.43 -9.17
C SER A 45 -9.43 -11.84 -7.82
N VAL A 46 -9.00 -10.57 -7.78
CA VAL A 46 -8.47 -9.93 -6.56
C VAL A 46 -9.54 -9.86 -5.47
N ASP A 47 -10.75 -9.39 -5.81
CA ASP A 47 -11.87 -9.29 -4.88
C ASP A 47 -12.24 -10.66 -4.34
N SER A 48 -12.27 -11.66 -5.22
CA SER A 48 -12.55 -13.03 -4.84
C SER A 48 -11.50 -13.55 -3.84
N ILE A 49 -10.21 -13.31 -4.08
CA ILE A 49 -9.10 -13.73 -3.20
C ILE A 49 -9.24 -13.07 -1.84
N LEU A 50 -9.51 -11.76 -1.80
CA LEU A 50 -9.76 -11.04 -0.55
C LEU A 50 -10.94 -11.63 0.22
N ASP A 51 -12.06 -11.87 -0.43
CA ASP A 51 -13.25 -12.49 0.18
C ASP A 51 -12.96 -13.86 0.81
N HIS A 52 -12.08 -14.64 0.18
CA HIS A 52 -11.68 -15.93 0.72
C HIS A 52 -10.82 -15.78 1.97
N LEU A 53 -9.83 -14.87 1.94
CA LEU A 53 -8.94 -14.62 3.07
C LEU A 53 -9.66 -13.96 4.25
N THR A 54 -10.71 -13.17 4.02
CA THR A 54 -11.51 -12.56 5.09
C THR A 54 -12.34 -13.59 5.86
N ARG A 55 -12.61 -14.78 5.30
CA ARG A 55 -13.34 -15.85 5.99
C ARG A 55 -12.42 -16.80 6.74
N ASP A 56 -11.14 -16.79 6.41
CA ASP A 56 -10.15 -17.63 7.03
C ASP A 56 -9.82 -17.12 8.44
N VAL A 57 -10.04 -17.96 9.44
CA VAL A 57 -9.88 -17.60 10.86
C VAL A 57 -8.42 -17.42 11.27
N ASP A 58 -7.49 -18.00 10.51
CA ASP A 58 -6.06 -17.90 10.79
C ASP A 58 -5.48 -16.57 10.30
N VAL A 59 -6.18 -15.90 9.38
CA VAL A 59 -5.75 -14.63 8.79
C VAL A 59 -6.30 -13.46 9.59
N VAL A 60 -5.43 -12.80 10.36
CA VAL A 60 -5.83 -11.62 11.17
C VAL A 60 -6.20 -10.42 10.29
N ARG A 61 -5.43 -10.18 9.22
CA ARG A 61 -5.68 -9.07 8.28
C ARG A 61 -5.12 -9.37 6.89
N PRO A 62 -5.97 -9.62 5.89
CA PRO A 62 -5.54 -9.69 4.50
C PRO A 62 -5.45 -8.30 3.87
N ASN A 63 -4.51 -8.13 2.93
CA ASN A 63 -4.45 -6.95 2.07
C ASN A 63 -3.78 -7.32 0.74
N VAL A 64 -4.23 -6.72 -0.36
CA VAL A 64 -3.63 -6.87 -1.69
C VAL A 64 -3.29 -5.48 -2.21
N VAL A 65 -2.02 -5.27 -2.56
CA VAL A 65 -1.51 -4.00 -3.09
C VAL A 65 -0.78 -4.25 -4.40
N LYS A 66 -0.70 -3.23 -5.26
CA LYS A 66 0.13 -3.30 -6.46
C LYS A 66 1.59 -3.42 -6.04
N HIS A 67 2.30 -4.36 -6.64
CA HIS A 67 3.69 -4.63 -6.31
C HIS A 67 4.57 -3.40 -6.66
N PRO A 68 5.44 -2.91 -5.76
CA PRO A 68 6.13 -1.63 -5.93
C PRO A 68 7.04 -1.59 -7.17
N LEU A 69 7.61 -2.73 -7.57
CA LEU A 69 8.44 -2.83 -8.79
C LEU A 69 7.64 -2.69 -10.09
N THR A 70 6.30 -2.62 -10.04
CA THR A 70 5.48 -2.34 -11.22
C THR A 70 5.43 -0.85 -11.57
N GLN A 71 5.81 0.03 -10.64
CA GLN A 71 5.86 1.46 -10.88
C GLN A 71 7.28 1.88 -11.21
N GLU A 72 7.45 2.53 -12.37
CA GLU A 72 8.74 3.08 -12.76
C GLU A 72 9.14 4.21 -11.80
N VAL A 73 10.34 4.09 -11.23
CA VAL A 73 10.92 5.13 -10.37
C VAL A 73 11.39 6.27 -11.28
N LYS A 74 10.68 7.40 -11.22
CA LYS A 74 11.09 8.61 -11.95
C LYS A 74 12.35 9.18 -11.33
N GLU A 75 13.24 9.69 -12.18
CA GLU A 75 14.43 10.40 -11.74
C GLU A 75 14.05 11.66 -10.95
N CYS A 76 14.62 11.81 -9.76
CA CYS A 76 14.41 12.98 -8.92
C CYS A 76 15.50 14.02 -9.22
N GLY A 77 15.15 15.13 -9.87
CA GLY A 77 16.07 16.23 -10.19
C GLY A 77 16.51 17.09 -8.98
N GLY A 78 16.07 16.75 -7.77
CA GLY A 78 16.32 17.53 -6.56
C GLY A 78 15.34 18.68 -6.34
N ILE A 79 15.60 19.48 -5.31
CA ILE A 79 14.78 20.65 -4.99
C ILE A 79 15.08 21.73 -6.02
N VAL A 80 14.09 22.09 -6.83
CA VAL A 80 14.18 23.24 -7.74
C VAL A 80 13.93 24.51 -6.90
N PRO A 81 14.86 25.48 -6.84
CA PRO A 81 14.63 26.73 -6.14
C PRO A 81 13.51 27.49 -6.85
N VAL A 82 12.38 27.67 -6.17
CA VAL A 82 11.23 28.42 -6.70
C VAL A 82 11.41 29.89 -6.30
N PRO A 83 11.57 30.82 -7.27
CA PRO A 83 11.65 32.24 -6.97
C PRO A 83 10.31 32.77 -6.45
N LEU A 84 10.35 33.91 -5.75
CA LEU A 84 9.13 34.61 -5.35
C LEU A 84 8.37 35.07 -6.60
N GLU A 85 7.07 34.80 -6.64
CA GLU A 85 6.22 35.21 -7.76
C GLU A 85 6.13 36.75 -7.79
N GLU A 86 6.65 37.35 -8.86
CA GLU A 86 6.56 38.79 -9.06
C GLU A 86 5.24 39.19 -9.74
N LYS A 87 4.91 40.49 -9.73
CA LYS A 87 3.72 41.04 -10.42
C LYS A 87 2.36 40.54 -9.93
N LEU A 88 2.31 40.05 -8.68
CA LEU A 88 1.04 39.69 -8.01
C LEU A 88 0.05 40.85 -7.89
N TYR A 89 0.52 42.10 -7.94
CA TYR A 89 -0.30 43.30 -7.85
C TYR A 89 -0.05 44.23 -9.04
N SER A 90 -1.13 44.82 -9.55
CA SER A 90 -1.04 45.94 -10.50
C SER A 90 -0.25 47.08 -9.87
N THR A 91 0.66 47.68 -10.64
CA THR A 91 1.46 48.85 -10.25
C THR A 91 0.60 50.11 -10.17
N LYS A 92 -0.38 50.14 -9.25
CA LYS A 92 -1.18 51.32 -8.95
C LYS A 92 -0.31 52.30 -8.17
N ARG A 93 -0.18 53.55 -8.66
CA ARG A 93 0.45 54.64 -7.91
C ARG A 93 -0.36 54.89 -6.63
N ARG A 94 0.13 54.43 -5.47
CA ARG A 94 -0.36 54.89 -4.17
C ARG A 94 0.11 56.34 -3.98
N LYS A 95 -0.76 57.30 -4.29
CA LYS A 95 -0.56 58.70 -3.88
C LYS A 95 -0.71 58.76 -2.35
N LYS A 96 0.19 59.53 -1.72
CA LYS A 96 0.28 59.75 -0.27
C LYS A 96 -0.87 60.62 0.22
#